data_AF-A0A1I2JGL5-F1
#
_entry.id   AF-A0A1I2JGL5-F1
#
_cell.length_a   1.000
_cell.length_b   1.000
_cell.length_c   1.000
_cell.angle_alpha   90.00
_cell.angle_beta   90.00
_cell.angle_gamma   90.00
#
_symmetry.space_group_name_H-M   'P 1'
#
loop_
_entity.id
_entity.type
_entity.pdbx_description
1 polymer ?
#
loop_
_entity_poly.entity_id
_entity_poly.type
_entity_poly.pdbx_seq_one_letter_code
_entity_poly.pdbx_strand_id
1 'polypeptide(L)' 'MDVGEFDHNPDVAAPYVDVETSGIPALVVLDPSGRTRTATKDGQFSNARSMPASAVDAFLKKWA' A
#
# COMPACT_ATOMS: atom_id res chain seq x y z
N MET A 1 -3.12 -7.33 -4.30
CA MET A 1 -3.79 -8.35 -3.45
C MET A 1 -5.17 -7.80 -3.15
N ASP A 2 -6.20 -8.62 -3.27
CA ASP A 2 -7.56 -8.25 -2.89
C ASP A 2 -7.73 -8.46 -1.37
N VAL A 3 -8.41 -7.54 -0.71
CA VAL A 3 -8.72 -7.64 0.72
C VAL A 3 -10.21 -7.71 1.03
N GLY A 4 -11.07 -7.78 0.00
CA GLY A 4 -12.52 -7.84 0.20
C GLY A 4 -13.05 -6.64 0.99
N GLU A 5 -14.00 -6.89 1.89
CA GLU A 5 -14.48 -5.92 2.88
C GLU A 5 -13.58 -5.98 4.14
N PHE A 6 -12.26 -5.97 3.92
CA PHE A 6 -11.20 -6.19 4.92
C PHE A 6 -11.16 -7.61 5.51
N ASP A 7 -11.81 -8.57 4.86
CA ASP A 7 -11.95 -9.95 5.32
C ASP A 7 -11.13 -10.98 4.50
N HIS A 8 -10.45 -10.53 3.44
CA HIS A 8 -9.64 -11.38 2.58
C HIS A 8 -8.14 -11.09 2.73
N ASN A 9 -7.31 -12.13 2.87
CA ASN A 9 -5.86 -12.01 3.10
C ASN A 9 -5.43 -11.09 4.28
N PRO A 10 -6.19 -10.96 5.39
CA PRO A 10 -5.81 -10.07 6.48
C PRO A 10 -4.50 -10.51 7.15
N ASP A 11 -4.22 -11.81 7.19
CA ASP A 11 -3.01 -12.43 7.70
C ASP A 11 -1.77 -12.08 6.86
N VAL A 12 -1.94 -11.91 5.55
CA VAL A 12 -0.86 -11.51 4.65
C VAL A 12 -0.63 -10.00 4.72
N ALA A 13 -1.68 -9.18 4.87
CA ALA A 13 -1.56 -7.73 4.91
C ALA A 13 -1.06 -7.19 6.27
N ALA A 14 -1.54 -7.74 7.38
CA ALA A 14 -1.31 -7.23 8.74
C ALA A 14 0.17 -7.04 9.12
N PRO A 15 1.13 -7.90 8.71
CA PRO A 15 2.55 -7.68 8.99
C PRO A 15 3.13 -6.41 8.34
N TYR A 16 2.46 -5.89 7.31
CA TYR A 16 3.01 -4.87 6.42
C TYR A 16 2.24 -3.55 6.46
N VAL A 17 0.92 -3.60 6.61
CA VAL A 17 0.03 -2.45 6.58
C VAL A 17 -1.31 -2.77 7.25
N ASP A 18 -1.84 -1.81 8.00
CA ASP A 18 -3.23 -1.83 8.44
C ASP A 18 -4.09 -1.16 7.37
N VAL A 19 -4.84 -1.98 6.62
CA VAL A 19 -5.66 -1.52 5.50
C VAL A 19 -6.92 -0.76 5.93
N GLU A 20 -7.40 -0.95 7.15
CA GLU A 20 -8.57 -0.23 7.68
C GLU A 20 -8.22 1.24 7.91
N THR A 21 -7.04 1.49 8.48
CA THR A 21 -6.57 2.86 8.75
C THR A 21 -5.87 3.50 7.55
N SER A 22 -5.16 2.70 6.74
CA SER A 22 -4.44 3.23 5.57
C SER A 22 -5.35 3.56 4.40
N GLY A 23 -6.52 2.96 4.32
CA GLY A 23 -7.46 3.06 3.21
C GLY A 23 -7.01 2.29 1.97
N ILE A 24 -7.96 1.97 1.08
CA ILE A 24 -7.73 1.19 -0.13
C ILE A 24 -7.90 2.08 -1.38
N PRO A 25 -7.05 1.91 -2.42
CA PRO A 25 -5.90 1.01 -2.46
C PRO A 25 -4.73 1.47 -1.58
N ALA A 26 -4.06 0.52 -0.94
CA ALA A 26 -2.84 0.70 -0.16
C ALA A 26 -1.60 0.19 -0.94
N LEU A 27 -0.44 0.78 -0.69
CA LEU A 27 0.84 0.38 -1.31
C LEU A 27 1.93 0.24 -0.23
N VAL A 28 2.67 -0.86 -0.27
CA VAL A 28 3.80 -1.14 0.63
C VAL A 28 5.05 -1.43 -0.18
N VAL A 29 6.19 -0.86 0.22
CA VAL A 29 7.52 -1.15 -0.34
C VAL A 29 8.34 -1.89 0.72
N LEU A 30 8.88 -3.05 0.36
CA LEU A 30 9.72 -3.88 1.24
C LEU A 30 11.20 -3.75 0.87
N ASP A 31 12.09 -3.97 1.83
CA ASP A 31 13.51 -4.19 1.59
C ASP A 31 13.78 -5.66 1.18
N PRO A 32 15.00 -6.00 0.70
CA PRO A 32 15.33 -7.39 0.32
C PRO A 32 15.26 -8.41 1.45
N SER A 33 15.22 -7.98 2.71
CA SER A 33 15.01 -8.86 3.88
C SER A 33 13.53 -9.07 4.21
N GLY A 34 12.63 -8.46 3.45
CA GLY A 34 11.18 -8.56 3.64
C GLY A 34 10.62 -7.58 4.67
N ARG A 35 11.39 -6.58 5.13
CA ARG A 35 10.91 -5.58 6.09
C ARG A 35 10.32 -4.37 5.35
N THR A 36 9.27 -3.78 5.91
CA THR A 36 8.64 -2.58 5.35
C THR A 36 9.61 -1.38 5.35
N ARG A 37 9.94 -0.87 4.17
CA ARG A 37 10.62 0.43 4.00
C ARG A 37 9.63 1.58 4.14
N THR A 38 8.45 1.42 3.54
CA THR A 38 7.35 2.39 3.63
C THR A 38 6.02 1.72 3.34
N ALA A 39 4.95 2.32 3.84
CA ALA A 39 3.58 2.00 3.49
C ALA A 39 2.80 3.31 3.34
N THR A 40 1.81 3.32 2.44
CA THR A 40 0.82 4.40 2.37
C THR A 40 0.07 4.50 3.69
N LYS A 41 -0.19 5.72 4.14
CA LYS A 41 -0.98 6.02 5.33
C LYS A 41 -2.10 7.00 4.97
N ASP A 42 -3.13 7.05 5.81
CA ASP A 42 -4.15 8.09 5.81
C ASP A 42 -4.81 8.32 4.43
N GLY A 43 -5.08 7.25 3.69
CA GLY A 43 -5.76 7.32 2.41
C GLY A 43 -4.98 8.02 1.29
N GLN A 44 -3.65 8.07 1.38
CA GLN A 44 -2.78 8.70 0.37
C GLN A 44 -3.05 8.23 -1.07
N PHE A 45 -3.57 7.01 -1.22
CA PHE A 45 -3.94 6.41 -2.50
C PHE A 45 -5.43 6.10 -2.62
N SER A 46 -6.29 6.60 -1.73
CA SER A 46 -7.74 6.37 -1.79
C SER A 46 -8.41 6.94 -3.05
N ASN A 47 -7.76 7.89 -3.74
CA ASN A 47 -8.18 8.41 -5.04
C ASN A 47 -7.35 7.85 -6.21
N ALA A 48 -6.63 6.73 -6.02
CA ALA A 48 -5.75 6.16 -7.05
C ALA A 48 -6.46 5.83 -8.36
N ARG A 49 -7.78 5.58 -8.32
CA ARG A 49 -8.62 5.43 -9.53
C ARG A 49 -8.48 6.59 -10.53
N SER A 50 -8.14 7.77 -10.03
CA SER A 50 -7.97 9.01 -10.80
C SER A 50 -6.54 9.54 -10.76
N MET A 51 -5.62 8.86 -10.06
CA MET A 51 -4.22 9.29 -10.00
C MET A 51 -3.52 8.96 -11.32
N PRO A 52 -2.64 9.85 -11.81
CA PRO A 52 -1.79 9.53 -12.95
C PRO A 52 -0.78 8.46 -12.56
N ALA A 53 -0.47 7.55 -13.50
CA ALA A 53 0.53 6.50 -13.28
C ALA A 53 1.92 7.06 -12.86
N SER A 54 2.24 8.28 -13.29
CA SER A 54 3.47 8.99 -12.90
C SER A 54 3.56 9.26 -11.38
N ALA A 55 2.45 9.39 -10.67
CA ALA A 55 2.45 9.58 -9.22
C ALA A 55 2.89 8.30 -8.49
N VAL A 56 2.44 7.13 -8.98
CA VAL A 56 2.87 5.82 -8.47
C VAL A 56 4.35 5.61 -8.77
N ASP A 57 4.78 5.90 -10.00
CA ASP A 57 6.19 5.77 -10.43
C ASP A 57 7.11 6.67 -9.59
N ALA A 58 6.74 7.94 -9.39
CA ALA A 58 7.51 8.86 -8.54
C ALA A 58 7.60 8.37 -7.09
N PHE A 59 6.52 7.80 -6.55
CA PHE A 59 6.53 7.21 -5.22
C PHE A 59 7.51 6.03 -5.14
N LEU A 60 7.45 5.09 -6.08
CA LEU A 60 8.32 3.91 -6.09
C LEU A 60 9.80 4.29 -6.26
N LYS A 61 10.11 5.26 -7.13
CA LYS A 61 11.48 5.75 -7.35
C LYS A 61 12.12 6.39 -6.12
N LYS A 62 11.33 6.91 -5.19
CA LYS A 62 11.85 7.44 -3.90
C LYS A 62 12.48 6.34 -3.03
N TRP A 63 12.08 5.07 -3.23
CA TRP A 63 12.47 3.94 -2.39
C TRP A 63 13.27 2.86 -3.12
N ALA A 64 13.58 3.10 -4.40
CA ALA A 64 14.40 2.25 -5.26
C ALA A 64 15.84 2.14 -4.74
#